data_AF-A0ABD3QII4-F1
#
_entry.id   AF-A0ABD3QII4-F1
#
_cell.length_a   1.000
_cell.length_b   1.000
_cell.length_c   1.000
_cell.angle_alpha   90.00
_cell.angle_beta   90.00
_cell.angle_gamma   90.00
#
_symmetry.space_group_name_H-M   'P 1'
#
loop_
_entity.id
_entity.type
_entity.pdbx_description
1 polymer ?
#
loop_
_entity_poly.entity_id
_entity_poly.type
_entity_poly.pdbx_seq_one_letter_code
_entity_poly.pdbx_strand_id
1 'polypeptide(L)'
;MSRSRRNKQEKAAAKSDSKPTASTNNVKQPKNRDDMTMWEIFTSHPLIYVGKFILLPYIFYLAYYFIPLQHPEYVSKATAGLINLRPAIHGTTTPRQLLILASQSSGTVQMTKELKEKLHLEIGHETVDAAWNYVRDGTISWFHGIRFLTQPTTKEGMLQSITGICNDDFLNVFNMGFHPAEYGPPKRNCSYRTKWDACWKKECFHILLDEWGCSINNTCDIQFAYNIHQVRNPLRTMESLVVKFCIGGLEGEVQPALLTYATALFPFHNFREDSCIEAAGYFLVFYNEAMIEARKRGKINSFYHIEETTACQVAEMAGLTSLETTVYEPNYHRIQRICGESDANHPAKQIVKQSLNKVNLDMVHLGWKDLRGGMHGSKRKNGDATLEKRVRNLFRALGYDESKELDVGVVPIKPSSVDTEL
;
A
#
# COMPACT_ATOMS: atom_id res chain seq x y z
N MET A 1 10.63 -4.11 51.99
CA MET A 1 10.66 -4.49 53.41
C MET A 1 9.24 -4.53 53.96
N SER A 2 8.91 -5.59 54.73
CA SER A 2 7.74 -5.79 55.62
C SER A 2 6.33 -5.52 55.08
N ARG A 3 5.50 -6.53 54.77
CA ARG A 3 4.72 -7.43 55.65
C ARG A 3 3.82 -6.75 56.69
N SER A 4 2.51 -6.89 56.45
CA SER A 4 1.52 -7.60 57.28
C SER A 4 1.11 -7.01 58.64
N ARG A 5 -0.22 -6.92 58.88
CA ARG A 5 -0.98 -7.49 60.03
C ARG A 5 -2.46 -7.02 59.96
N ARG A 6 -3.44 -7.93 59.87
CA ARG A 6 -4.14 -8.73 60.91
C ARG A 6 -5.38 -8.03 61.48
N ASN A 7 -6.50 -8.76 61.45
CA ASN A 7 -7.51 -8.98 62.52
C ASN A 7 -8.49 -10.05 61.94
N LYS A 8 -8.73 -11.28 62.49
CA LYS A 8 -9.11 -11.76 63.84
C LYS A 8 -10.36 -11.01 64.34
N GLN A 9 -11.49 -11.59 64.74
CA GLN A 9 -11.97 -12.95 65.02
C GLN A 9 -13.52 -12.81 65.14
N GLU A 10 -14.36 -13.80 64.81
CA GLU A 10 -15.20 -14.46 65.82
C GLU A 10 -15.96 -15.68 65.25
N LYS A 11 -16.15 -16.67 66.12
CA LYS A 11 -16.73 -17.99 65.88
C LYS A 11 -18.22 -17.99 66.29
N ALA A 12 -19.04 -18.75 65.58
CA ALA A 12 -20.03 -19.64 66.20
C ALA A 12 -20.31 -20.82 65.27
N ALA A 13 -20.33 -22.03 65.86
CA ALA A 13 -20.40 -23.30 65.18
C ALA A 13 -21.85 -23.82 65.09
N ALA A 14 -22.20 -24.43 63.96
CA ALA A 14 -23.22 -25.47 63.89
C ALA A 14 -22.77 -26.52 62.85
N LYS A 15 -22.54 -27.74 63.32
CA LYS A 15 -22.29 -28.93 62.51
C LYS A 15 -23.58 -29.34 61.80
N SER A 16 -23.55 -29.50 60.49
CA SER A 16 -24.36 -30.50 59.81
C SER A 16 -23.56 -31.12 58.66
N ASP A 17 -23.55 -32.45 58.64
CA ASP A 17 -22.85 -33.28 57.68
C ASP A 17 -23.34 -33.02 56.25
N SER A 18 -22.42 -32.66 55.36
CA SER A 18 -22.57 -32.92 53.93
C SER A 18 -21.19 -33.18 53.30
N LYS A 19 -21.08 -34.38 52.70
CA LYS A 19 -19.94 -34.83 51.90
C LYS A 19 -19.57 -33.81 50.81
N PRO A 20 -18.29 -33.47 50.61
CA PRO A 20 -17.87 -32.79 49.40
C PRO A 20 -17.67 -33.82 48.28
N THR A 21 -18.56 -33.78 47.28
CA THR A 21 -18.36 -34.46 46.00
C THR A 21 -17.20 -33.76 45.30
N ALA A 22 -16.03 -34.38 45.31
CA ALA A 22 -14.90 -33.97 44.51
C ALA A 22 -15.29 -34.00 43.03
N SER A 23 -15.21 -32.84 42.38
CA SER A 23 -15.20 -32.71 40.92
C SER A 23 -13.98 -33.46 40.39
N THR A 24 -14.18 -34.72 40.02
CA THR A 24 -13.20 -35.53 39.30
C THR A 24 -12.97 -34.91 37.92
N ASN A 25 -11.80 -34.30 37.75
CA ASN A 25 -11.23 -34.06 36.42
C ASN A 25 -11.20 -35.40 35.68
N ASN A 26 -12.01 -35.54 34.64
CA ASN A 26 -11.98 -36.66 33.70
C ASN A 26 -10.66 -36.60 32.91
N VAL A 27 -9.57 -37.03 33.53
CA VAL A 27 -8.40 -37.51 32.80
C VAL A 27 -8.84 -38.81 32.15
N LYS A 28 -9.16 -38.77 30.85
CA LYS A 28 -9.40 -39.97 30.04
C LYS A 28 -8.18 -40.88 30.20
N GLN A 29 -8.33 -41.97 30.94
CA GLN A 29 -7.33 -43.03 30.97
C GLN A 29 -7.11 -43.55 29.54
N PRO A 30 -5.85 -43.84 29.15
CA PRO A 30 -5.57 -44.44 27.87
C PRO A 30 -6.33 -45.77 27.76
N LYS A 31 -7.24 -45.88 26.78
CA LYS A 31 -7.95 -47.13 26.46
C LYS A 31 -6.93 -48.25 26.27
N ASN A 32 -7.21 -49.41 26.85
CA ASN A 32 -6.40 -50.61 26.70
C ASN A 32 -6.32 -50.98 25.21
N ARG A 33 -5.12 -51.37 24.72
CA ARG A 33 -4.89 -51.61 23.28
C ARG A 33 -5.76 -52.72 22.70
N ASP A 34 -6.25 -53.62 23.55
CA ASP A 34 -7.05 -54.78 23.17
C ASP A 34 -8.53 -54.42 22.87
N ASP A 35 -8.99 -53.22 23.25
CA ASP A 35 -10.36 -52.73 23.00
C ASP A 35 -10.45 -51.76 21.81
N MET A 36 -9.35 -51.54 21.10
CA MET A 36 -9.33 -50.66 19.93
C MET A 36 -9.79 -51.43 18.69
N THR A 37 -10.77 -50.87 17.98
CA THR A 37 -11.16 -51.36 16.66
C THR A 37 -9.98 -51.26 15.68
N MET A 38 -9.90 -52.14 14.66
CA MET A 38 -8.86 -52.03 13.62
C MET A 38 -8.78 -50.64 12.99
N TRP A 39 -9.92 -49.94 12.89
CA TRP A 39 -9.97 -48.56 12.42
C TRP A 39 -9.33 -47.56 13.40
N GLU A 40 -9.52 -47.72 14.71
CA GLU A 40 -8.85 -46.91 15.74
C GLU A 40 -7.34 -47.17 15.78
N ILE A 41 -6.89 -48.42 15.61
CA ILE A 41 -5.45 -48.76 15.52
C ILE A 41 -4.83 -48.14 14.27
N PHE A 42 -5.51 -48.26 13.13
CA PHE A 42 -5.08 -47.66 11.86
C PHE A 42 -5.01 -46.13 11.99
N THR A 43 -6.07 -45.47 12.45
CA THR A 43 -6.11 -43.99 12.57
C THR A 43 -5.21 -43.42 13.66
N SER A 44 -4.88 -44.22 14.70
CA SER A 44 -3.93 -43.85 15.75
C SER A 44 -2.47 -44.14 15.37
N HIS A 45 -2.23 -44.78 14.22
CA HIS A 45 -0.88 -45.03 13.76
C HIS A 45 -0.17 -43.69 13.51
N PRO A 46 1.04 -43.47 14.06
CA PRO A 46 1.75 -42.19 13.94
C PRO A 46 1.87 -41.67 12.51
N LEU A 47 2.08 -42.56 11.52
CA LEU A 47 2.14 -42.19 10.11
C LEU A 47 0.80 -41.71 9.54
N ILE A 48 -0.33 -42.29 9.97
CA ILE A 48 -1.66 -41.88 9.50
C ILE A 48 -2.08 -40.58 10.18
N TYR A 49 -1.74 -40.43 11.45
CA TYR A 49 -1.88 -39.18 12.17
C TYR A 49 -1.07 -38.05 11.49
N VAL A 50 0.23 -38.26 11.25
CA VAL A 50 1.09 -37.31 10.54
C VAL A 50 0.58 -37.03 9.13
N GLY A 51 0.20 -38.07 8.38
CA GLY A 51 -0.36 -37.93 7.04
C GLY A 51 -1.63 -37.06 7.03
N LYS A 52 -2.56 -37.32 7.95
CA LYS A 52 -3.84 -36.61 8.02
C LYS A 52 -3.72 -35.18 8.52
N PHE A 53 -2.94 -34.95 9.58
CA PHE A 53 -2.94 -33.65 10.28
C PHE A 53 -1.78 -32.74 9.90
N ILE A 54 -0.75 -33.25 9.23
CA ILE A 54 0.40 -32.45 8.80
C ILE A 54 0.48 -32.46 7.27
N LEU A 55 0.54 -33.64 6.66
CA LEU A 55 0.84 -33.77 5.24
C LEU A 55 -0.31 -33.31 4.34
N LEU A 56 -1.56 -33.71 4.64
CA LEU A 56 -2.74 -33.23 3.91
C LEU A 56 -2.90 -31.70 3.97
N PRO A 57 -2.92 -31.05 5.15
CA PRO A 57 -2.97 -29.58 5.21
C PRO A 57 -1.82 -28.90 4.46
N TYR A 58 -0.61 -29.47 4.53
CA TYR A 58 0.54 -28.94 3.79
C TYR A 58 0.39 -29.09 2.27
N ILE A 59 -0.13 -30.21 1.78
CA ILE A 59 -0.45 -30.39 0.36
C ILE A 59 -1.53 -29.40 -0.07
N PHE A 60 -2.60 -29.24 0.69
CA PHE A 60 -3.64 -28.25 0.37
C PHE A 60 -3.09 -26.83 0.35
N TYR A 61 -2.23 -26.50 1.32
CA TYR A 61 -1.49 -25.24 1.34
C TYR A 61 -0.65 -25.07 0.06
N LEU A 62 0.19 -26.03 -0.30
CA LEU A 62 0.99 -25.95 -1.52
C LEU A 62 0.14 -25.89 -2.79
N ALA A 63 -0.92 -26.68 -2.88
CA ALA A 63 -1.84 -26.69 -4.00
C ALA A 63 -2.56 -25.35 -4.15
N TYR A 64 -2.92 -24.71 -3.04
CA TYR A 64 -3.51 -23.37 -3.02
C TYR A 64 -2.53 -22.29 -3.55
N TYR A 65 -1.25 -22.38 -3.20
CA TYR A 65 -0.23 -21.48 -3.77
C TYR A 65 0.06 -21.76 -5.25
N PHE A 66 0.05 -23.02 -5.66
CA PHE A 66 0.40 -23.39 -7.03
C PHE A 66 -0.77 -23.16 -8.00
N ILE A 67 -1.98 -23.56 -7.65
CA ILE A 67 -3.14 -23.57 -8.56
C ILE A 67 -3.85 -22.21 -8.55
N PRO A 68 -4.56 -21.78 -7.48
CA PRO A 68 -5.21 -20.46 -7.43
C PRO A 68 -4.29 -19.27 -7.68
N LEU A 69 -3.06 -19.35 -7.19
CA LEU A 69 -2.19 -18.19 -7.05
C LEU A 69 -1.20 -18.04 -8.20
N GLN A 70 -0.50 -19.11 -8.59
CA GLN A 70 0.50 -19.10 -9.67
C GLN A 70 -0.08 -19.47 -11.04
N HIS A 71 -0.97 -20.45 -11.05
CA HIS A 71 -1.54 -21.01 -12.28
C HIS A 71 -3.08 -20.95 -12.31
N PRO A 72 -3.70 -19.77 -12.13
CA PRO A 72 -5.16 -19.64 -12.18
C PRO A 72 -5.72 -20.08 -13.54
N GLU A 73 -4.90 -20.10 -14.60
CA GLU A 73 -5.27 -20.63 -15.90
C GLU A 73 -5.65 -22.12 -15.85
N TYR A 74 -5.14 -22.91 -14.91
CA TYR A 74 -5.58 -24.31 -14.76
C TYR A 74 -7.02 -24.40 -14.29
N VAL A 75 -7.43 -23.53 -13.35
CA VAL A 75 -8.82 -23.46 -12.88
C VAL A 75 -9.72 -22.91 -13.97
N SER A 76 -9.29 -21.83 -14.63
CA SER A 76 -10.03 -21.26 -15.76
C SER A 76 -10.22 -22.29 -16.87
N LYS A 77 -9.16 -23.01 -17.29
CA LYS A 77 -9.26 -24.07 -18.29
C LYS A 77 -10.17 -25.22 -17.86
N ALA A 78 -10.01 -25.72 -16.62
CA ALA A 78 -10.81 -26.82 -16.09
C ALA A 78 -12.30 -26.47 -15.98
N THR A 79 -12.61 -25.19 -15.80
CA THR A 79 -13.98 -24.68 -15.69
C THR A 79 -14.49 -24.07 -17.00
N ALA A 80 -13.79 -24.26 -18.12
CA ALA A 80 -14.12 -23.67 -19.42
C ALA A 80 -14.34 -22.15 -19.37
N GLY A 81 -13.56 -21.45 -18.53
CA GLY A 81 -13.62 -20.00 -18.34
C GLY A 81 -14.64 -19.54 -17.30
N LEU A 82 -15.44 -20.43 -16.71
CA LEU A 82 -16.48 -20.06 -15.74
C LEU A 82 -15.91 -19.50 -14.44
N ILE A 83 -14.73 -19.97 -13.99
CA ILE A 83 -14.08 -19.49 -12.78
C ILE A 83 -12.72 -18.91 -13.14
N ASN A 84 -12.60 -17.59 -13.04
CA ASN A 84 -11.32 -16.90 -13.09
C ASN A 84 -10.94 -16.40 -11.70
N LEU A 85 -10.08 -17.15 -11.00
CA LEU A 85 -9.68 -16.81 -9.64
C LEU A 85 -8.80 -15.55 -9.58
N ARG A 86 -8.06 -15.24 -10.65
CA ARG A 86 -7.13 -14.11 -10.68
C ARG A 86 -6.89 -13.59 -12.11
N PRO A 87 -7.41 -12.41 -12.49
CA PRO A 87 -7.02 -11.73 -13.72
C PRO A 87 -5.62 -11.12 -13.58
N ALA A 88 -4.91 -10.98 -14.72
CA ALA A 88 -3.57 -10.38 -14.83
C ALA A 88 -2.49 -10.95 -13.90
N ILE A 89 -2.13 -12.21 -14.12
CA ILE A 89 -0.78 -12.70 -13.80
C ILE A 89 0.13 -12.43 -15.01
N HIS A 90 1.44 -12.27 -14.77
CA HIS A 90 2.45 -12.19 -15.83
C HIS A 90 2.17 -13.15 -16.99
N GLY A 91 2.14 -12.62 -18.22
CA GLY A 91 1.88 -13.40 -19.44
C GLY A 91 0.40 -13.65 -19.78
N THR A 92 -0.55 -13.03 -19.08
CA THR A 92 -1.98 -13.07 -19.44
C THR A 92 -2.42 -11.78 -20.15
N THR A 93 -3.40 -11.88 -21.05
CA THR A 93 -3.92 -10.71 -21.81
C THR A 93 -5.04 -9.98 -21.08
N THR A 94 -5.59 -10.55 -20.01
CA THR A 94 -6.67 -9.93 -19.24
C THR A 94 -6.07 -8.89 -18.29
N PRO A 95 -6.42 -7.60 -18.40
CA PRO A 95 -5.90 -6.57 -17.51
C PRO A 95 -6.46 -6.73 -16.09
N ARG A 96 -5.83 -6.11 -15.08
CA ARG A 96 -6.47 -5.90 -13.77
C ARG A 96 -7.46 -4.76 -13.85
N GLN A 97 -8.36 -4.64 -12.88
CA GLN A 97 -9.31 -3.55 -12.90
C GLN A 97 -8.62 -2.19 -12.80
N LEU A 98 -7.77 -2.00 -11.79
CA LEU A 98 -7.45 -0.65 -11.32
C LEU A 98 -5.99 -0.45 -10.91
N LEU A 99 -5.35 0.59 -11.44
CA LEU A 99 -4.13 1.18 -10.91
C LEU A 99 -4.45 2.60 -10.42
N ILE A 100 -4.29 2.86 -9.13
CA ILE A 100 -4.32 4.22 -8.57
C ILE A 100 -2.88 4.69 -8.39
N LEU A 101 -2.55 5.78 -9.06
CA LEU A 101 -1.28 6.50 -8.98
C LEU A 101 -1.44 7.66 -8.02
N ALA A 102 -0.46 7.91 -7.17
CA ALA A 102 -0.47 9.06 -6.28
C ALA A 102 0.94 9.38 -5.84
N SER A 103 1.27 10.65 -5.59
CA SER A 103 2.57 10.96 -4.99
C SER A 103 2.71 10.33 -3.60
N GLN A 104 3.93 10.14 -3.11
CA GLN A 104 4.13 9.75 -1.71
C GLN A 104 3.43 10.73 -0.77
N SER A 105 2.93 10.21 0.36
CA SER A 105 2.27 11.00 1.41
C SER A 105 0.96 11.72 0.98
N SER A 106 0.34 11.28 -0.12
CA SER A 106 -0.95 11.77 -0.63
C SER A 106 -2.18 11.02 -0.08
N GLY A 107 -1.97 10.10 0.87
CA GLY A 107 -3.07 9.35 1.51
C GLY A 107 -3.44 8.00 0.86
N THR A 108 -2.49 7.36 0.17
CA THR A 108 -2.70 6.07 -0.50
C THR A 108 -3.08 4.92 0.43
N VAL A 109 -2.55 4.92 1.66
CA VAL A 109 -2.86 3.90 2.69
C VAL A 109 -4.34 3.95 3.07
N GLN A 110 -4.87 5.16 3.23
CA GLN A 110 -6.24 5.43 3.62
C GLN A 110 -7.19 4.95 2.53
N MET A 111 -6.95 5.35 1.28
CA MET A 111 -7.78 4.86 0.18
C MET A 111 -7.70 3.34 0.03
N THR A 112 -6.51 2.74 0.19
CA THR A 112 -6.38 1.27 0.12
C THR A 112 -7.25 0.60 1.19
N LYS A 113 -7.19 1.11 2.43
CA LYS A 113 -8.01 0.61 3.54
C LYS A 113 -9.51 0.74 3.24
N GLU A 114 -9.93 1.89 2.71
CA GLU A 114 -11.31 2.18 2.36
C GLU A 114 -11.86 1.22 1.29
N LEU A 115 -11.10 1.01 0.21
CA LEU A 115 -11.49 0.06 -0.84
C LEU A 115 -11.51 -1.40 -0.34
N LYS A 116 -10.58 -1.78 0.53
CA LYS A 116 -10.56 -3.12 1.15
C LYS A 116 -11.71 -3.34 2.11
N GLU A 117 -11.91 -2.44 3.06
CA GLU A 117 -12.82 -2.67 4.19
C GLU A 117 -14.27 -2.39 3.80
N LYS A 118 -14.52 -1.38 2.95
CA LYS A 118 -15.88 -0.92 2.64
C LYS A 118 -16.44 -1.48 1.34
N LEU A 119 -15.57 -1.85 0.40
CA LEU A 119 -15.94 -2.43 -0.89
C LEU A 119 -15.47 -3.88 -1.06
N HIS A 120 -14.68 -4.39 -0.12
CA HIS A 120 -14.11 -5.74 -0.16
C HIS A 120 -13.26 -6.01 -1.41
N LEU A 121 -12.67 -4.96 -1.99
CA LEU A 121 -11.76 -5.10 -3.12
C LEU A 121 -10.39 -5.63 -2.66
N GLU A 122 -9.86 -6.56 -3.42
CA GLU A 122 -8.53 -7.15 -3.26
C GLU A 122 -7.49 -6.24 -3.91
N ILE A 123 -7.24 -5.08 -3.28
CA ILE A 123 -6.31 -4.05 -3.76
C ILE A 123 -5.03 -4.02 -2.93
N GLY A 124 -3.87 -3.87 -3.58
CA GLY A 124 -2.57 -3.73 -2.92
C GLY A 124 -2.22 -2.28 -2.62
N HIS A 125 -1.57 -1.99 -1.48
CA HIS A 125 -0.85 -0.72 -1.29
C HIS A 125 0.62 -0.97 -1.57
N GLU A 126 1.16 -0.30 -2.59
CA GLU A 126 2.55 -0.48 -3.02
C GLU A 126 2.88 -1.97 -3.24
N THR A 127 1.97 -2.69 -3.85
CA THR A 127 2.21 -4.07 -4.28
C THR A 127 1.30 -4.43 -5.44
N VAL A 128 1.86 -5.02 -6.49
CA VAL A 128 1.08 -5.67 -7.56
C VAL A 128 0.95 -7.16 -7.31
N ASP A 129 1.94 -7.84 -6.77
CA ASP A 129 1.84 -9.26 -6.44
C ASP A 129 2.46 -9.51 -5.07
N ALA A 130 1.69 -10.02 -4.10
CA ALA A 130 2.19 -10.22 -2.74
C ALA A 130 1.73 -11.55 -2.11
N ALA A 131 2.66 -12.27 -1.49
CA ALA A 131 2.46 -13.57 -0.80
C ALA A 131 1.32 -13.56 0.22
N TRP A 132 1.16 -12.42 0.88
CA TRP A 132 0.38 -12.24 2.11
C TRP A 132 -0.87 -11.40 1.92
N ASN A 133 -1.00 -10.75 0.75
CA ASN A 133 -2.14 -9.92 0.40
C ASN A 133 -2.54 -10.27 -1.04
N TYR A 134 -3.71 -10.87 -1.22
CA TYR A 134 -4.25 -11.12 -2.55
C TYR A 134 -4.56 -9.78 -3.22
N VAL A 135 -3.85 -9.49 -4.31
CA VAL A 135 -3.99 -8.27 -5.10
C VAL A 135 -4.61 -8.63 -6.45
N ARG A 136 -5.87 -9.06 -6.42
CA ARG A 136 -6.62 -9.45 -7.62
C ARG A 136 -7.10 -8.23 -8.40
N ASP A 137 -7.67 -7.27 -7.69
CA ASP A 137 -8.50 -6.23 -8.32
C ASP A 137 -7.66 -5.05 -8.80
N GLY A 138 -6.57 -4.71 -8.09
CA GLY A 138 -5.78 -3.55 -8.47
C GLY A 138 -4.71 -3.16 -7.46
N THR A 139 -4.00 -2.05 -7.72
CA THR A 139 -2.98 -1.54 -6.80
C THR A 139 -3.10 -0.03 -6.64
N ILE A 140 -2.71 0.48 -5.47
CA ILE A 140 -2.48 1.89 -5.20
C ILE A 140 -1.00 2.06 -4.92
N SER A 141 -0.29 2.81 -5.74
CA SER A 141 1.16 2.94 -5.58
C SER A 141 1.72 4.22 -6.17
N TRP A 142 2.64 4.84 -5.44
CA TRP A 142 3.37 5.99 -5.95
C TRP A 142 4.43 5.59 -6.98
N PHE A 143 5.15 4.50 -6.75
CA PHE A 143 6.29 4.15 -7.58
C PHE A 143 5.86 3.58 -8.94
N HIS A 144 4.65 3.01 -9.05
CA HIS A 144 4.05 2.67 -10.34
C HIS A 144 3.87 3.89 -11.27
N GLY A 145 3.96 5.12 -10.74
CA GLY A 145 4.05 6.33 -11.54
C GLY A 145 5.21 6.30 -12.55
N ILE A 146 6.28 5.53 -12.29
CA ILE A 146 7.42 5.36 -13.20
C ILE A 146 6.99 4.87 -14.60
N ARG A 147 5.88 4.14 -14.69
CA ARG A 147 5.29 3.69 -15.96
C ARG A 147 4.85 4.83 -16.89
N PHE A 148 4.63 6.01 -16.30
CA PHE A 148 4.14 7.22 -16.95
C PHE A 148 5.21 8.33 -17.00
N LEU A 149 6.41 8.06 -16.48
CA LEU A 149 7.54 8.97 -16.61
C LEU A 149 8.27 8.71 -17.92
N THR A 150 8.79 9.79 -18.52
CA THR A 150 9.69 9.66 -19.66
C THR A 150 11.02 9.10 -19.17
N GLN A 151 11.56 8.10 -19.87
CA GLN A 151 12.89 7.57 -19.59
C GLN A 151 13.97 8.63 -19.90
N PRO A 152 15.13 8.61 -19.22
CA PRO A 152 16.28 9.38 -19.66
C PRO A 152 16.61 9.09 -21.13
N THR A 153 16.90 10.14 -21.92
CA THR A 153 17.11 10.01 -23.37
C THR A 153 18.39 9.28 -23.75
N THR A 154 19.38 9.28 -22.85
CA THR A 154 20.66 8.59 -23.02
C THR A 154 20.64 7.26 -22.29
N LYS A 155 21.24 6.22 -22.89
CA LYS A 155 21.42 4.91 -22.27
C LYS A 155 22.19 5.00 -20.95
N GLU A 156 23.21 5.85 -20.91
CA GLU A 156 24.04 6.11 -19.73
C GLU A 156 23.20 6.69 -18.60
N GLY A 157 22.40 7.73 -18.88
CA GLY A 157 21.50 8.33 -17.89
C GLY A 157 20.45 7.33 -17.36
N MET A 158 19.87 6.50 -18.23
CA MET A 158 18.95 5.44 -17.80
C MET A 158 19.63 4.43 -16.87
N LEU A 159 20.81 3.94 -17.25
CA LEU A 159 21.58 3.02 -16.42
C LEU A 159 21.97 3.63 -15.08
N GLN A 160 22.37 4.90 -15.05
CA GLN A 160 22.70 5.62 -13.82
C GLN A 160 21.48 5.73 -12.89
N SER A 161 20.31 6.12 -13.43
CA SER A 161 19.07 6.19 -12.66
C SER A 161 18.66 4.84 -12.08
N ILE A 162 18.66 3.79 -12.90
CA ILE A 162 18.31 2.43 -12.46
C ILE A 162 19.31 1.93 -11.41
N THR A 163 20.60 2.14 -11.63
CA THR A 163 21.65 1.75 -10.68
C THR A 163 21.48 2.47 -9.34
N GLY A 164 21.15 3.77 -9.37
CA GLY A 164 20.86 4.54 -8.16
C GLY A 164 19.70 3.96 -7.35
N ILE A 165 18.63 3.52 -8.01
CA ILE A 165 17.47 2.91 -7.34
C ILE A 165 17.79 1.49 -6.83
N CYS A 166 18.48 0.67 -7.61
CA CYS A 166 18.69 -0.75 -7.30
C CYS A 166 19.81 -1.04 -6.31
N ASN A 167 20.83 -0.18 -6.23
CA ASN A 167 22.00 -0.41 -5.37
C ASN A 167 21.89 0.28 -4.00
N ASP A 168 20.84 1.05 -3.76
CA ASP A 168 20.65 1.72 -2.47
C ASP A 168 20.12 0.73 -1.43
N ASP A 169 20.97 0.39 -0.45
CA ASP A 169 20.65 -0.53 0.64
C ASP A 169 19.52 -0.03 1.54
N PHE A 170 19.29 1.28 1.61
CA PHE A 170 18.13 1.83 2.30
C PHE A 170 16.85 1.56 1.51
N LEU A 171 16.87 1.77 0.19
CA LEU A 171 15.71 1.47 -0.68
C LEU A 171 15.37 -0.02 -0.76
N ASN A 172 16.35 -0.91 -0.53
CA ASN A 172 16.10 -2.34 -0.44
C ASN A 172 15.14 -2.73 0.71
N VAL A 173 14.97 -1.85 1.72
CA VAL A 173 14.04 -2.06 2.85
C VAL A 173 12.63 -1.51 2.55
N PHE A 174 12.49 -0.56 1.62
CA PHE A 174 11.20 0.03 1.29
C PHE A 174 10.56 -0.73 0.14
N ASN A 175 9.32 -1.19 0.36
CA ASN A 175 8.56 -1.82 -0.69
C ASN A 175 8.20 -0.77 -1.75
N MET A 176 8.90 -0.79 -2.89
CA MET A 176 8.68 0.15 -3.99
C MET A 176 7.56 -0.29 -4.93
N GLY A 177 6.57 -1.08 -4.52
CA GLY A 177 5.45 -1.37 -5.43
C GLY A 177 5.65 -2.58 -6.33
N PHE A 178 6.82 -2.71 -6.96
CA PHE A 178 7.06 -3.74 -7.95
C PHE A 178 7.62 -4.99 -7.31
N HIS A 179 6.73 -5.95 -7.03
CA HIS A 179 7.23 -7.24 -6.61
C HIS A 179 7.77 -8.04 -7.78
N PRO A 180 8.98 -8.65 -7.69
CA PRO A 180 9.34 -9.81 -8.49
C PRO A 180 8.13 -10.71 -8.56
N ALA A 181 7.81 -11.18 -9.75
CA ALA A 181 6.63 -11.97 -10.08
C ALA A 181 6.44 -13.14 -9.09
N GLU A 182 5.91 -12.85 -7.91
CA GLU A 182 5.99 -13.77 -6.76
C GLU A 182 5.20 -15.03 -7.06
N TYR A 183 4.17 -14.82 -7.88
CA TYR A 183 3.30 -15.81 -8.44
C TYR A 183 3.35 -15.93 -9.97
N GLY A 184 4.23 -15.20 -10.64
CA GLY A 184 4.47 -15.46 -12.06
C GLY A 184 5.44 -16.63 -12.25
N PRO A 185 5.73 -17.02 -13.50
CA PRO A 185 6.80 -17.97 -13.80
C PRO A 185 8.08 -17.49 -13.13
N PRO A 186 8.81 -18.35 -12.38
CA PRO A 186 9.99 -17.92 -11.66
C PRO A 186 11.01 -17.36 -12.64
N LYS A 187 11.21 -16.04 -12.62
CA LYS A 187 12.30 -15.38 -13.31
C LYS A 187 13.48 -15.37 -12.34
N ARG A 188 14.69 -15.68 -12.82
CA ARG A 188 15.96 -15.53 -12.06
C ARG A 188 15.99 -16.11 -10.64
N ASN A 189 15.28 -17.23 -10.43
CA ASN A 189 15.11 -17.89 -9.13
C ASN A 189 14.36 -17.04 -8.08
N CYS A 190 13.55 -16.09 -8.51
CA CYS A 190 12.66 -15.29 -7.66
C CYS A 190 11.26 -15.91 -7.69
N SER A 191 10.72 -16.18 -6.51
CA SER A 191 9.38 -16.76 -6.31
C SER A 191 8.92 -16.47 -4.87
N TYR A 192 7.67 -16.81 -4.54
CA TYR A 192 7.13 -16.74 -3.17
C TYR A 192 7.94 -17.47 -2.09
N ARG A 193 8.86 -18.37 -2.48
CA ARG A 193 9.73 -19.10 -1.55
C ARG A 193 11.02 -18.35 -1.20
N THR A 194 11.30 -17.24 -1.87
CA THR A 194 12.54 -16.48 -1.73
C THR A 194 12.26 -15.16 -1.04
N LYS A 195 13.16 -14.72 -0.14
CA LYS A 195 13.01 -13.44 0.55
C LYS A 195 13.05 -12.28 -0.43
N TRP A 196 12.18 -11.29 -0.19
CA TRP A 196 12.06 -10.05 -0.94
C TRP A 196 13.41 -9.43 -1.31
N ASP A 197 14.21 -9.04 -0.33
CA ASP A 197 15.44 -8.26 -0.54
C ASP A 197 16.41 -8.97 -1.49
N ALA A 198 16.49 -10.30 -1.40
CA ALA A 198 17.34 -11.12 -2.24
C ALA A 198 16.82 -11.21 -3.68
N CYS A 199 15.49 -11.21 -3.87
CA CYS A 199 14.86 -11.15 -5.19
C CYS A 199 14.95 -9.75 -5.79
N TRP A 200 14.64 -8.72 -5.02
CA TRP A 200 14.69 -7.33 -5.46
C TRP A 200 16.09 -6.97 -5.96
N LYS A 201 17.16 -7.28 -5.21
CA LYS A 201 18.54 -7.06 -5.66
C LYS A 201 18.87 -7.75 -7.01
N LYS A 202 18.23 -8.88 -7.31
CA LYS A 202 18.46 -9.65 -8.55
C LYS A 202 17.61 -9.18 -9.74
N GLU A 203 16.40 -8.68 -9.47
CA GLU A 203 15.42 -8.35 -10.51
C GLU A 203 15.19 -6.86 -10.70
N CYS A 204 15.56 -6.01 -9.73
CA CYS A 204 15.29 -4.58 -9.76
C CYS A 204 15.67 -3.95 -11.09
N PHE A 205 16.87 -4.24 -11.61
CA PHE A 205 17.32 -3.73 -12.90
C PHE A 205 16.36 -4.06 -14.04
N HIS A 206 15.85 -5.29 -14.08
CA HIS A 206 14.98 -5.75 -15.17
C HIS A 206 13.56 -5.25 -15.00
N ILE A 207 13.05 -5.28 -13.77
CA ILE A 207 11.76 -4.68 -13.44
C ILE A 207 11.77 -3.20 -13.87
N LEU A 208 12.78 -2.42 -13.49
CA LEU A 208 12.83 -1.01 -13.87
C LEU A 208 13.00 -0.81 -15.38
N LEU A 209 13.76 -1.64 -16.07
CA LEU A 209 13.85 -1.58 -17.54
C LEU A 209 12.51 -1.86 -18.23
N ASP A 210 11.76 -2.85 -17.73
CA ASP A 210 10.49 -3.28 -18.32
C ASP A 210 9.34 -2.31 -17.96
N GLU A 211 9.37 -1.73 -16.76
CA GLU A 211 8.28 -0.93 -16.20
C GLU A 211 8.41 0.58 -16.47
N TRP A 212 9.63 1.11 -16.58
CA TRP A 212 9.82 2.56 -16.77
C TRP A 212 9.25 3.00 -18.11
N GLY A 213 8.28 3.91 -18.12
CA GLY A 213 7.69 4.44 -19.34
C GLY A 213 6.86 3.42 -20.14
N CYS A 214 6.63 2.21 -19.62
CA CYS A 214 5.92 1.16 -20.35
C CYS A 214 4.50 1.56 -20.74
N SER A 215 3.83 2.40 -19.94
CA SER A 215 2.46 2.87 -20.22
C SER A 215 2.44 3.86 -21.38
N ILE A 216 3.47 4.71 -21.46
CA ILE A 216 3.67 5.61 -22.60
C ILE A 216 3.81 4.78 -23.89
N ASN A 217 4.62 3.72 -23.83
CA ASN A 217 4.97 2.88 -24.97
C ASN A 217 3.97 1.75 -25.28
N ASN A 218 2.95 1.54 -24.44
CA ASN A 218 2.04 0.38 -24.50
C ASN A 218 2.75 -0.97 -24.41
N THR A 219 3.78 -1.08 -23.59
CA THR A 219 4.63 -2.30 -23.45
C THR A 219 4.60 -2.91 -22.06
N CYS A 220 3.73 -2.45 -21.15
CA CYS A 220 3.68 -3.00 -19.79
C CYS A 220 3.27 -4.48 -19.81
N ASP A 221 4.01 -5.32 -19.08
CA ASP A 221 3.71 -6.75 -18.89
C ASP A 221 2.36 -6.90 -18.15
N ILE A 222 2.19 -6.18 -17.03
CA ILE A 222 0.93 -6.13 -16.30
C ILE A 222 0.11 -4.90 -16.74
N GLN A 223 -1.02 -5.15 -17.39
CA GLN A 223 -1.96 -4.13 -17.82
C GLN A 223 -3.07 -3.87 -16.79
N PHE A 224 -3.58 -2.64 -16.80
CA PHE A 224 -4.71 -2.20 -15.99
C PHE A 224 -5.78 -1.61 -16.92
N ALA A 225 -7.04 -1.98 -16.70
CA ALA A 225 -8.17 -1.48 -17.46
C ALA A 225 -8.39 0.02 -17.19
N TYR A 226 -8.19 0.44 -15.94
CA TYR A 226 -8.28 1.83 -15.51
C TYR A 226 -7.04 2.26 -14.74
N ASN A 227 -6.46 3.38 -15.16
CA ASN A 227 -5.42 4.10 -14.44
C ASN A 227 -6.02 5.41 -13.91
N ILE A 228 -6.02 5.60 -12.59
CA ILE A 228 -6.60 6.77 -11.93
C ILE A 228 -5.51 7.51 -11.17
N HIS A 229 -5.50 8.83 -11.23
CA HIS A 229 -4.59 9.65 -10.44
C HIS A 229 -5.29 10.16 -9.16
N GLN A 230 -4.90 9.63 -8.01
CA GLN A 230 -5.29 10.21 -6.72
C GLN A 230 -4.44 11.44 -6.46
N VAL A 231 -5.09 12.56 -6.18
CA VAL A 231 -4.43 13.78 -5.73
C VAL A 231 -4.90 14.20 -4.35
N ARG A 232 -4.03 14.95 -3.71
CA ARG A 232 -4.23 15.59 -2.41
C ARG A 232 -3.78 17.04 -2.56
N ASN A 233 -4.31 17.93 -1.73
CA ASN A 233 -3.89 19.32 -1.67
C ASN A 233 -2.34 19.40 -1.69
N PRO A 234 -1.74 20.13 -2.65
CA PRO A 234 -0.30 20.09 -2.84
C PRO A 234 0.50 20.53 -1.60
N LEU A 235 0.06 21.57 -0.87
CA LEU A 235 0.75 22.01 0.34
C LEU A 235 0.67 20.95 1.46
N ARG A 236 -0.50 20.32 1.65
CA ARG A 236 -0.67 19.25 2.65
C ARG A 236 0.16 18.02 2.34
N THR A 237 0.37 17.76 1.04
CA THR A 237 1.26 16.69 0.58
C THR A 237 2.72 17.05 0.84
N MET A 238 3.14 18.30 0.54
CA MET A 238 4.49 18.79 0.87
C MET A 238 4.78 18.71 2.37
N GLU A 239 3.85 19.14 3.22
CA GLU A 239 3.99 19.01 4.68
C GLU A 239 4.24 17.56 5.10
N SER A 240 3.47 16.62 4.54
CA SER A 240 3.60 15.21 4.88
C SER A 240 4.89 14.59 4.30
N LEU A 241 5.42 15.10 3.18
CA LEU A 241 6.74 14.73 2.68
C LEU A 241 7.85 15.29 3.58
N VAL A 242 7.71 16.53 4.05
CA VAL A 242 8.65 17.16 4.97
C VAL A 242 8.74 16.38 6.28
N VAL A 243 7.59 16.08 6.90
CA VAL A 243 7.58 15.29 8.16
C VAL A 243 8.18 13.91 7.96
N LYS A 244 7.95 13.29 6.79
CA LYS A 244 8.47 11.95 6.48
C LYS A 244 9.98 11.95 6.20
N PHE A 245 10.49 12.95 5.50
CA PHE A 245 11.82 12.92 4.87
C PHE A 245 12.78 14.03 5.30
N CYS A 246 12.39 14.97 6.15
CA CYS A 246 13.31 15.99 6.66
C CYS A 246 13.78 15.66 8.07
N ILE A 247 15.06 15.35 8.22
CA ILE A 247 15.70 15.13 9.52
C ILE A 247 15.84 16.49 10.21
N GLY A 248 15.13 16.70 11.31
CA GLY A 248 15.11 17.99 12.01
C GLY A 248 13.99 18.95 11.58
N GLY A 249 13.02 18.49 10.78
CA GLY A 249 11.86 19.30 10.38
C GLY A 249 12.15 20.21 9.19
N LEU A 250 11.47 21.37 9.11
CA LEU A 250 11.48 22.26 7.94
C LEU A 250 12.87 22.77 7.55
N GLU A 251 13.70 23.11 8.54
CA GLU A 251 15.09 23.57 8.37
C GLU A 251 16.10 22.41 8.29
N GLY A 252 15.60 21.18 8.32
CA GLY A 252 16.38 19.97 8.38
C GLY A 252 17.06 19.57 7.08
N GLU A 253 17.80 18.47 7.15
CA GLU A 253 18.41 17.84 5.99
C GLU A 253 17.45 16.83 5.34
N VAL A 254 17.51 16.74 4.02
CA VAL A 254 16.75 15.74 3.26
C VAL A 254 17.31 14.36 3.55
N GLN A 255 16.45 13.41 3.93
CA GLN A 255 16.82 12.02 4.09
C GLN A 255 17.43 11.47 2.79
N PRO A 256 18.53 10.69 2.86
CA PRO A 256 19.20 10.13 1.69
C PRO A 256 18.25 9.40 0.74
N ALA A 257 17.24 8.72 1.29
CA ALA A 257 16.22 8.00 0.52
C ALA A 257 15.50 8.86 -0.52
N LEU A 258 14.98 10.02 -0.09
CA LEU A 258 14.28 10.95 -0.97
C LEU A 258 15.24 11.49 -2.04
N LEU A 259 16.46 11.82 -1.66
CA LEU A 259 17.48 12.25 -2.63
C LEU A 259 17.77 11.17 -3.67
N THR A 260 17.93 9.91 -3.27
CA THR A 260 18.23 8.80 -4.18
C THR A 260 17.15 8.64 -5.24
N TYR A 261 15.88 8.42 -4.85
CA TYR A 261 14.84 8.19 -5.86
C TYR A 261 14.46 9.46 -6.60
N ALA A 262 14.45 10.66 -5.98
CA ALA A 262 14.12 11.89 -6.68
C ALA A 262 15.16 12.22 -7.76
N THR A 263 16.45 12.07 -7.44
CA THR A 263 17.55 12.25 -8.41
C THR A 263 17.49 11.21 -9.53
N ALA A 264 17.16 9.96 -9.21
CA ALA A 264 17.04 8.91 -10.20
C ALA A 264 15.86 9.15 -11.16
N LEU A 265 14.68 9.49 -10.63
CA LEU A 265 13.46 9.69 -11.42
C LEU A 265 13.49 11.01 -12.22
N PHE A 266 14.16 12.05 -11.68
CA PHE A 266 14.21 13.38 -12.28
C PHE A 266 15.66 13.91 -12.33
N PRO A 267 16.55 13.30 -13.14
CA PRO A 267 17.97 13.60 -13.16
C PRO A 267 18.30 15.00 -13.72
N PHE A 268 17.32 15.70 -14.30
CA PHE A 268 17.46 17.07 -14.77
C PHE A 268 17.45 18.12 -13.64
N HIS A 269 17.20 17.71 -12.39
CA HIS A 269 17.13 18.59 -11.23
C HIS A 269 18.07 18.14 -10.11
N ASN A 270 18.81 19.08 -9.51
CA ASN A 270 19.79 18.79 -8.47
C ASN A 270 19.18 18.89 -7.07
N PHE A 271 18.50 17.84 -6.62
CA PHE A 271 17.88 17.77 -5.29
C PHE A 271 18.85 17.92 -4.12
N ARG A 272 20.16 17.72 -4.33
CA ARG A 272 21.18 17.86 -3.27
C ARG A 272 21.49 19.31 -2.93
N GLU A 273 21.20 20.23 -3.86
CA GLU A 273 21.40 21.65 -3.64
C GLU A 273 20.22 22.30 -2.91
N ASP A 274 19.03 21.70 -3.04
CA ASP A 274 17.80 22.18 -2.43
C ASP A 274 17.79 22.06 -0.89
N SER A 275 17.08 22.97 -0.24
CA SER A 275 16.59 22.75 1.13
C SER A 275 15.50 21.68 1.16
N CYS A 276 15.14 21.22 2.36
CA CYS A 276 14.22 20.10 2.45
C CYS A 276 12.82 20.38 1.90
N ILE A 277 12.28 21.57 2.16
CA ILE A 277 11.01 22.01 1.57
C ILE A 277 11.07 22.14 0.05
N GLU A 278 12.20 22.61 -0.49
CA GLU A 278 12.40 22.74 -1.94
C GLU A 278 12.47 21.35 -2.60
N ALA A 279 13.23 20.42 -2.04
CA ALA A 279 13.35 19.06 -2.55
C ALA A 279 12.00 18.33 -2.54
N ALA A 280 11.25 18.42 -1.43
CA ALA A 280 9.91 17.85 -1.31
C ALA A 280 8.93 18.48 -2.31
N GLY A 281 9.00 19.81 -2.47
CA GLY A 281 8.16 20.56 -3.41
C GLY A 281 8.44 20.20 -4.86
N TYR A 282 9.71 20.19 -5.29
CA TYR A 282 10.08 19.82 -6.65
C TYR A 282 9.75 18.38 -6.98
N PHE A 283 9.98 17.44 -6.05
CA PHE A 283 9.58 16.05 -6.23
C PHE A 283 8.07 15.93 -6.46
N LEU A 284 7.27 16.58 -5.62
CA LEU A 284 5.81 16.59 -5.77
C LEU A 284 5.40 17.17 -7.12
N VAL A 285 6.02 18.28 -7.51
CA VAL A 285 5.71 18.99 -8.74
C VAL A 285 6.00 18.14 -9.96
N PHE A 286 7.21 17.59 -10.08
CA PHE A 286 7.59 16.81 -11.25
C PHE A 286 6.76 15.54 -11.38
N TYR A 287 6.47 14.88 -10.24
CA TYR A 287 5.61 13.71 -10.24
C TYR A 287 4.20 14.03 -10.76
N ASN A 288 3.55 15.07 -10.22
CA ASN A 288 2.18 15.41 -10.60
C ASN A 288 2.09 15.97 -12.01
N GLU A 289 3.06 16.78 -12.45
CA GLU A 289 3.11 17.26 -13.83
C GLU A 289 3.20 16.10 -14.83
N ALA A 290 3.98 15.06 -14.51
CA ALA A 290 4.05 13.87 -15.36
C ALA A 290 2.72 13.10 -15.40
N MET A 291 2.02 12.97 -14.27
CA MET A 291 0.70 12.32 -14.25
C MET A 291 -0.35 13.17 -15.00
N ILE A 292 -0.33 14.49 -14.86
CA ILE A 292 -1.21 15.41 -15.61
C ILE A 292 -0.94 15.27 -17.12
N GLU A 293 0.32 15.20 -17.52
CA GLU A 293 0.70 15.00 -18.92
C GLU A 293 0.26 13.62 -19.44
N ALA A 294 0.44 12.56 -18.64
CA ALA A 294 -0.04 11.23 -18.98
C ALA A 294 -1.57 11.18 -19.16
N ARG A 295 -2.32 11.93 -18.34
CA ARG A 295 -3.77 12.11 -18.50
C ARG A 295 -4.12 12.82 -19.81
N LYS A 296 -3.41 13.90 -20.17
CA LYS A 296 -3.61 14.59 -21.46
C LYS A 296 -3.38 13.66 -22.65
N ARG A 297 -2.49 12.67 -22.51
CA ARG A 297 -2.22 11.63 -23.52
C ARG A 297 -3.20 10.45 -23.47
N GLY A 298 -4.22 10.48 -22.60
CA GLY A 298 -5.20 9.41 -22.45
C GLY A 298 -4.67 8.15 -21.77
N LYS A 299 -3.51 8.20 -21.11
CA LYS A 299 -2.91 7.06 -20.38
C LYS A 299 -3.47 6.91 -18.97
N ILE A 300 -3.97 8.00 -18.40
CA ILE A 300 -4.68 8.05 -17.12
C ILE A 300 -6.12 8.48 -17.43
N ASN A 301 -7.09 7.66 -17.02
CA ASN A 301 -8.50 7.81 -17.34
C ASN A 301 -9.13 8.98 -16.60
N SER A 302 -8.81 9.12 -15.32
CA SER A 302 -9.42 10.12 -14.42
C SER A 302 -8.48 10.50 -13.29
N PHE A 303 -8.89 11.50 -12.51
CA PHE A 303 -8.23 11.84 -11.26
C PHE A 303 -9.28 12.25 -10.22
N TYR A 304 -8.94 12.18 -8.94
CA TYR A 304 -9.84 12.58 -7.86
C TYR A 304 -9.10 13.18 -6.66
N HIS A 305 -9.79 14.03 -5.90
CA HIS A 305 -9.29 14.60 -4.65
C HIS A 305 -9.61 13.65 -3.51
N ILE A 306 -8.60 13.14 -2.83
CA ILE A 306 -8.83 12.21 -1.71
C ILE A 306 -9.68 12.85 -0.59
N GLU A 307 -9.62 14.17 -0.43
CA GLU A 307 -10.37 14.90 0.59
C GLU A 307 -11.87 15.01 0.31
N GLU A 308 -12.30 14.73 -0.91
CA GLU A 308 -13.68 14.96 -1.37
C GLU A 308 -14.32 13.69 -1.95
N THR A 309 -13.55 12.61 -2.05
CA THR A 309 -13.96 11.40 -2.77
C THR A 309 -14.31 10.27 -1.80
N THR A 310 -15.35 9.53 -2.15
CA THR A 310 -15.83 8.33 -1.46
C THR A 310 -15.28 7.07 -2.12
N ALA A 311 -15.29 5.93 -1.42
CA ALA A 311 -14.88 4.65 -2.01
C ALA A 311 -15.75 4.29 -3.24
N CYS A 312 -17.07 4.54 -3.17
CA CYS A 312 -17.98 4.28 -4.29
C CYS A 312 -17.69 5.11 -5.53
N GLN A 313 -17.32 6.38 -5.39
CA GLN A 313 -16.90 7.21 -6.52
C GLN A 313 -15.61 6.69 -7.17
N VAL A 314 -14.65 6.21 -6.36
CA VAL A 314 -13.44 5.56 -6.91
C VAL A 314 -13.80 4.29 -7.68
N ALA A 315 -14.74 3.49 -7.17
CA ALA A 315 -15.20 2.29 -7.86
C ALA A 315 -15.88 2.61 -9.20
N GLU A 316 -16.69 3.68 -9.25
CA GLU A 316 -17.29 4.18 -10.47
C GLU A 316 -16.23 4.62 -11.49
N MET A 317 -15.25 5.43 -11.07
CA MET A 317 -14.14 5.84 -11.93
C MET A 317 -13.26 4.68 -12.40
N ALA A 318 -13.24 3.59 -11.62
CA ALA A 318 -12.53 2.36 -11.95
C ALA A 318 -13.34 1.42 -12.85
N GLY A 319 -14.54 1.80 -13.30
CA GLY A 319 -15.39 0.98 -14.15
C GLY A 319 -15.98 -0.25 -13.45
N LEU A 320 -16.11 -0.24 -12.12
CA LEU A 320 -16.67 -1.35 -11.34
C LEU A 320 -18.20 -1.31 -11.22
N THR A 321 -18.85 -0.27 -11.74
CA THR A 321 -20.31 -0.06 -11.68
C THR A 321 -21.04 -0.45 -12.96
N SER A 322 -20.33 -0.96 -13.97
CA SER A 322 -20.90 -1.50 -15.20
C SER A 322 -20.35 -2.90 -15.49
N LEU A 323 -21.23 -3.79 -15.95
CA LEU A 323 -20.86 -5.15 -16.35
C LEU A 323 -19.93 -5.13 -17.58
N GLU A 324 -20.07 -4.14 -18.45
CA GLU A 324 -19.26 -4.01 -19.68
C GLU A 324 -17.79 -3.67 -19.39
N THR A 325 -17.54 -2.98 -18.27
CA THR A 325 -16.22 -2.45 -17.91
C THR A 325 -15.55 -3.20 -16.76
N THR A 326 -16.30 -4.03 -16.05
CA THR A 326 -15.78 -4.79 -14.90
C THR A 326 -15.06 -6.04 -15.40
N VAL A 327 -13.78 -6.15 -15.05
CA VAL A 327 -12.92 -7.30 -15.39
C VAL A 327 -13.36 -8.57 -14.63
N TYR A 328 -13.71 -8.42 -13.36
CA TYR A 328 -14.12 -9.54 -12.50
C TYR A 328 -15.59 -9.38 -12.09
N GLU A 329 -16.48 -10.03 -12.83
CA GLU A 329 -17.95 -9.90 -12.69
C GLU A 329 -18.48 -9.97 -11.25
N PRO A 330 -17.97 -10.82 -10.33
CA PRO A 330 -18.44 -10.80 -8.94
C PRO A 330 -18.20 -9.46 -8.23
N ASN A 331 -17.20 -8.68 -8.65
CA ASN A 331 -17.03 -7.31 -8.15
C ASN A 331 -18.20 -6.43 -8.57
N TYR A 332 -18.65 -6.50 -9.83
CA TYR A 332 -19.77 -5.69 -10.30
C TYR A 332 -21.00 -5.88 -9.42
N HIS A 333 -21.44 -7.13 -9.21
CA HIS A 333 -22.63 -7.39 -8.38
C HIS A 333 -22.48 -6.89 -6.95
N ARG A 334 -21.29 -7.04 -6.36
CA ARG A 334 -21.00 -6.58 -5.01
C ARG A 334 -20.97 -5.06 -4.91
N ILE A 335 -20.28 -4.39 -5.83
CA ILE A 335 -20.17 -2.94 -5.88
C ILE A 335 -21.53 -2.32 -6.20
N GLN A 336 -22.28 -2.89 -7.14
CA GLN A 336 -23.64 -2.44 -7.46
C GLN A 336 -24.58 -2.52 -6.26
N ARG A 337 -24.45 -3.56 -5.43
CA ARG A 337 -25.20 -3.67 -4.17
C ARG A 337 -24.79 -2.55 -3.20
N ILE A 338 -23.50 -2.42 -2.91
CA ILE A 338 -22.99 -1.48 -1.90
C ILE A 338 -23.19 -0.01 -2.32
N CYS A 339 -22.95 0.31 -3.59
CA CYS A 339 -22.94 1.67 -4.11
C CYS A 339 -24.26 2.06 -4.79
N GLY A 340 -25.01 1.11 -5.34
CA GLY A 340 -26.28 1.34 -6.02
C GLY A 340 -27.52 1.29 -5.13
N GLU A 341 -27.45 0.74 -3.91
CA GLU A 341 -28.54 0.80 -2.94
C GLU A 341 -28.85 2.26 -2.52
N SER A 342 -30.08 2.56 -2.14
CA SER A 342 -30.51 3.93 -1.77
C SER A 342 -29.99 4.41 -0.41
N ASP A 343 -29.25 3.58 0.33
CA ASP A 343 -28.69 3.99 1.62
C ASP A 343 -27.55 4.99 1.41
N ALA A 344 -27.86 6.28 1.59
CA ALA A 344 -26.89 7.38 1.53
C ALA A 344 -25.91 7.36 2.72
N ASN A 345 -26.25 6.69 3.81
CA ASN A 345 -25.44 6.64 5.03
C ASN A 345 -24.40 5.52 5.00
N HIS A 346 -24.41 4.65 3.98
CA HIS A 346 -23.47 3.55 3.86
C HIS A 346 -22.02 4.06 3.97
N PRO A 347 -21.15 3.46 4.80
CA PRO A 347 -19.78 3.96 5.01
C PRO A 347 -18.97 4.15 3.74
N ALA A 348 -19.22 3.36 2.69
CA ALA A 348 -18.53 3.44 1.39
C ALA A 348 -18.87 4.71 0.59
N LYS A 349 -19.98 5.38 0.94
CA LYS A 349 -20.45 6.65 0.35
C LYS A 349 -20.09 7.87 1.20
N GLN A 350 -19.40 7.64 2.32
CA GLN A 350 -18.86 8.73 3.11
C GLN A 350 -17.48 9.11 2.56
N ILE A 351 -17.19 10.41 2.57
CA ILE A 351 -15.88 10.95 2.17
C ILE A 351 -14.79 10.29 3.02
N VAL A 352 -13.67 9.94 2.38
CA VAL A 352 -12.53 9.34 3.05
C VAL A 352 -12.01 10.28 4.14
N LYS A 353 -12.09 9.83 5.40
CA LYS A 353 -11.65 10.63 6.54
C LYS A 353 -10.13 10.76 6.55
N GLN A 354 -9.64 12.00 6.49
CA GLN A 354 -8.21 12.33 6.57
C GLN A 354 -7.61 12.20 7.98
N SER A 355 -8.44 11.96 9.01
CA SER A 355 -7.99 11.75 10.39
C SER A 355 -7.06 10.53 10.58
N LEU A 356 -6.85 9.76 9.51
CA LEU A 356 -5.90 8.65 9.45
C LEU A 356 -4.56 9.05 8.80
N ASN A 357 -4.29 10.33 8.49
CA ASN A 357 -2.95 10.77 8.08
C ASN A 357 -1.97 10.61 9.24
N LYS A 358 -1.39 9.41 9.37
CA LYS A 358 -0.42 9.09 10.42
C LYS A 358 0.92 9.80 10.26
N VAL A 359 1.16 10.47 9.13
CA VAL A 359 2.46 11.07 8.82
C VAL A 359 2.54 12.47 9.43
N ASN A 360 1.66 13.39 9.03
CA ASN A 360 1.63 14.74 9.58
C ASN A 360 0.40 14.88 10.50
N LEU A 361 0.63 14.72 11.80
CA LEU A 361 -0.35 14.92 12.88
C LEU A 361 -0.37 16.40 13.30
N ASP A 362 -0.56 17.31 12.34
CA ASP A 362 -0.49 18.78 12.53
C ASP A 362 0.85 19.28 13.08
N MET A 363 1.94 18.58 12.76
CA MET A 363 3.30 18.98 13.15
C MET A 363 3.85 20.12 12.27
N VAL A 364 3.43 20.15 11.02
CA VAL A 364 3.88 21.12 10.01
C VAL A 364 2.66 21.66 9.27
N HIS A 365 2.57 22.98 9.16
CA HIS A 365 1.61 23.65 8.29
C HIS A 365 2.35 24.65 7.42
N LEU A 366 2.21 24.51 6.10
CA LEU A 366 2.82 25.38 5.11
C LEU A 366 1.78 26.38 4.57
N GLY A 367 2.21 27.61 4.39
CA GLY A 367 1.56 28.65 3.61
C GLY A 367 2.43 29.08 2.43
N TRP A 368 1.92 30.00 1.61
CA TRP A 368 2.61 30.44 0.39
C TRP A 368 3.96 31.10 0.66
N LYS A 369 4.08 31.83 1.78
CA LYS A 369 5.32 32.48 2.17
C LYS A 369 6.42 31.49 2.54
N ASP A 370 6.08 30.27 2.95
CA ASP A 370 7.10 29.28 3.32
C ASP A 370 7.88 28.76 2.10
N LEU A 371 7.29 28.86 0.90
CA LEU A 371 7.97 28.59 -0.37
C LEU A 371 8.87 29.77 -0.81
N ARG A 372 8.61 30.96 -0.27
CA ARG A 372 9.46 32.15 -0.41
C ARG A 372 10.50 32.10 0.70
N GLY A 373 11.52 31.27 0.47
CA GLY A 373 12.64 30.95 1.37
C GLY A 373 13.29 32.10 2.15
N GLY A 374 14.20 31.69 3.05
CA GLY A 374 14.68 32.51 4.17
C GLY A 374 14.01 32.16 5.51
N MET A 375 12.82 31.53 5.50
CA MET A 375 12.13 31.10 6.72
C MET A 375 12.39 29.64 7.17
N HIS A 376 12.93 28.78 6.30
CA HIS A 376 13.07 27.33 6.58
C HIS A 376 14.36 26.72 6.00
N GLY A 377 15.51 27.38 6.21
CA GLY A 377 16.79 26.84 5.75
C GLY A 377 17.01 26.82 4.23
N SER A 378 16.13 27.46 3.43
CA SER A 378 16.40 27.67 2.00
C SER A 378 17.73 28.42 1.82
N LYS A 379 18.62 27.84 1.01
CA LYS A 379 19.90 28.47 0.64
C LYS A 379 19.69 29.72 -0.23
N ARG A 380 18.47 29.90 -0.77
CA ARG A 380 18.13 31.01 -1.66
C ARG A 380 17.61 32.18 -0.84
N LYS A 381 18.36 33.28 -0.85
CA LYS A 381 18.10 34.48 -0.03
C LYS A 381 16.72 35.12 -0.25
N ASN A 382 16.14 34.95 -1.45
CA ASN A 382 14.82 35.45 -1.82
C ASN A 382 13.78 34.32 -1.99
N GLY A 383 14.13 33.10 -1.58
CA GLY A 383 13.31 31.92 -1.80
C GLY A 383 13.32 31.36 -3.21
N ASP A 384 12.39 30.41 -3.43
CA ASP A 384 12.16 29.81 -4.74
C ASP A 384 10.79 30.19 -5.29
N ALA A 385 10.71 31.41 -5.84
CA ALA A 385 9.53 31.90 -6.53
C ALA A 385 9.12 31.01 -7.74
N THR A 386 10.07 30.25 -8.30
CA THR A 386 9.78 29.29 -9.38
C THR A 386 8.99 28.11 -8.82
N LEU A 387 9.42 27.56 -7.69
CA LEU A 387 8.70 26.50 -7.01
C LEU A 387 7.30 26.95 -6.59
N GLU A 388 7.16 28.12 -5.96
CA GLU A 388 5.84 28.66 -5.58
C GLU A 388 4.92 28.75 -6.81
N LYS A 389 5.40 29.34 -7.90
CA LYS A 389 4.62 29.47 -9.14
C LYS A 389 4.18 28.11 -9.68
N ARG A 390 5.05 27.09 -9.64
CA ARG A 390 4.71 25.73 -10.10
C ARG A 390 3.72 25.04 -9.19
N VAL A 391 3.85 25.18 -7.86
CA VAL A 391 2.87 24.65 -6.90
C VAL A 391 1.50 25.31 -7.13
N ARG A 392 1.43 26.64 -7.33
CA ARG A 392 0.17 27.31 -7.69
C ARG A 392 -0.41 26.81 -9.01
N ASN A 393 0.43 26.53 -10.01
CA ASN A 393 -0.03 25.93 -11.26
C ASN A 393 -0.60 24.53 -11.04
N LEU A 394 -0.07 23.74 -10.10
CA LEU A 394 -0.66 22.45 -9.72
C LEU A 394 -2.01 22.62 -9.03
N PHE A 395 -2.16 23.59 -8.12
CA PHE A 395 -3.47 23.89 -7.53
C PHE A 395 -4.52 24.10 -8.64
N ARG A 396 -4.22 24.96 -9.61
CA ARG A 396 -5.12 25.22 -10.75
C ARG A 396 -5.36 23.99 -11.62
N ALA A 397 -4.30 23.26 -11.96
CA ALA A 397 -4.39 22.09 -12.83
C ALA A 397 -5.16 20.93 -12.17
N LEU A 398 -5.08 20.83 -10.85
CA LEU A 398 -5.77 19.81 -10.06
C LEU A 398 -7.14 20.29 -9.58
N GLY A 399 -7.47 21.58 -9.67
CA GLY A 399 -8.78 22.10 -9.24
C GLY A 399 -8.90 22.41 -7.75
N TYR A 400 -7.79 22.65 -7.06
CA TYR A 400 -7.78 23.16 -5.68
C TYR A 400 -7.89 24.69 -5.67
N ASP A 401 -8.64 25.22 -4.69
CA ASP A 401 -8.80 26.66 -4.45
C ASP A 401 -7.57 27.22 -3.71
N GLU A 402 -6.74 27.99 -4.41
CA GLU A 402 -5.51 28.59 -3.84
C GLU A 402 -5.79 29.67 -2.79
N SER A 403 -7.00 30.24 -2.76
CA SER A 403 -7.37 31.32 -1.84
C SER A 403 -7.63 30.85 -0.41
N LYS A 404 -7.86 29.54 -0.23
CA LYS A 404 -8.04 28.91 1.08
C LYS A 404 -6.73 28.71 1.83
N GLU A 405 -5.61 28.81 1.13
CA GLU A 405 -4.28 28.63 1.72
C GLU A 405 -3.75 29.94 2.29
N LEU A 406 -3.17 29.88 3.49
CA LEU A 406 -2.72 31.06 4.22
C LEU A 406 -1.56 31.76 3.50
N ASP A 407 -1.68 33.08 3.36
CA ASP A 407 -0.55 33.98 3.06
C ASP A 407 0.26 34.32 4.32
N VAL A 408 -0.03 33.69 5.45
CA VAL A 408 0.62 33.92 6.74
C VAL A 408 1.62 32.79 6.97
N GLY A 409 2.88 33.14 7.29
CA GLY A 409 3.93 32.14 7.57
C GLY A 409 3.60 31.31 8.81
N VAL A 410 4.21 30.13 8.93
CA VAL A 410 3.96 29.15 10.00
C VAL A 410 3.94 29.82 11.37
N VAL A 411 2.86 29.64 12.14
CA VAL A 411 2.92 29.78 13.60
C VAL A 411 3.50 28.48 14.12
N PRO A 412 4.73 28.44 14.66
CA PRO A 412 5.29 27.21 15.19
C PRO A 412 4.39 26.69 16.30
N ILE A 413 3.73 25.54 16.05
CA ILE A 413 3.03 24.82 17.11
C ILE A 413 4.14 24.19 17.94
N LYS A 414 4.32 24.70 19.16
CA LYS A 414 5.21 24.07 20.15
C LYS A 414 4.89 22.58 20.20
N PRO A 415 5.88 21.68 20.09
CA PRO A 415 5.61 20.26 20.25
C PRO A 415 5.00 20.06 21.63
N SER A 416 3.74 19.65 21.65
CA SER A 416 3.13 19.06 22.83
C SER A 416 4.03 17.88 23.19
N SER A 417 4.47 17.84 24.45
CA SER A 417 5.23 16.72 25.01
C SER A 417 4.42 15.45 24.85
N VAL A 418 4.63 14.72 23.76
CA VAL A 418 4.11 13.37 23.58
C VAL A 418 5.10 12.46 24.28
N ASP A 419 4.64 11.86 25.37
CA ASP A 419 5.33 10.80 26.07
C ASP A 419 5.65 9.68 25.08
N THR A 420 6.95 9.48 24.84
CA THR A 420 7.50 8.30 24.19
C THR A 420 7.30 7.10 25.11
N GLU A 421 6.18 6.41 24.94
CA GLU A 421 6.12 4.95 25.13
C GLU A 421 5.95 4.32 23.74
N LEU A 422 7.07 3.81 23.23
CA LEU A 422 7.17 2.88 22.10
C LEU A 422 7.81 1.59 22.62
#